data_AF-A0A7J8QUC4-F1
#
_entry.id   AF-A0A7J8QUC4-F1
#
_cell.length_a   1.000
_cell.length_b   1.000
_cell.length_c   1.000
_cell.angle_alpha   90.00
_cell.angle_beta   90.00
_cell.angle_gamma   90.00
#
_symmetry.space_group_name_H-M   'P 1'
#
loop_
_entity.id
_entity.type
_entity.pdbx_description
1 polymer ?
#
loop_
_entity_poly.entity_id
_entity_poly.type
_entity_poly.pdbx_seq_one_letter_code
_entity_poly.pdbx_strand_id
1 'polypeptide(L)'
;MQDKCIHRYPALYGSDDRIQACMAELGVPLTRELGFHQYDVVGDILGLLGAHPVTPLVSLHHLDVVNPIYPGMKRAKALAHMLEAANEDSASLMQQSICYDSTRYWSITVSWGYAVQILRGVMSPRELEMPSRTFFSWHKRADYTAYAFNTRPVERHPCQRPFVFYMYKTKTEPETNQTVGLYYRHRTRSRYCRWKMASPEKLDFVVVIKPRDEDRWLKAPRRDCCRAFPKIKNNTMILYVGNCKDGEISEFQSKKLL
;
A
#
# COMPACT_ATOMS: atom_id res chain seq x y z
N MET A 1 0.08 -16.95 -33.55
CA MET A 1 1.24 -16.04 -33.47
C MET A 1 2.31 -16.62 -34.37
N GLN A 2 2.91 -15.87 -35.30
CA GLN A 2 3.98 -16.47 -36.12
C GLN A 2 5.24 -16.57 -35.26
N ASP A 3 5.65 -17.80 -34.89
CA ASP A 3 6.82 -18.05 -34.03
C ASP A 3 8.11 -17.38 -34.52
N LYS A 4 8.18 -17.05 -35.81
CA LYS A 4 9.25 -16.26 -36.44
C LYS A 4 9.53 -14.93 -35.74
N CYS A 5 8.53 -14.32 -35.10
CA CYS A 5 8.71 -13.08 -34.36
C CYS A 5 9.71 -13.21 -33.20
N ILE A 6 9.69 -14.33 -32.48
CA ILE A 6 10.56 -14.56 -31.32
C ILE A 6 12.05 -14.45 -31.73
N HIS A 7 12.38 -14.85 -32.95
CA HIS A 7 13.74 -14.77 -33.49
C HIS A 7 14.17 -13.33 -33.85
N ARG A 8 13.25 -12.38 -34.00
CA ARG A 8 13.56 -10.96 -34.26
C ARG A 8 13.95 -10.20 -33.00
N TYR A 9 13.60 -10.70 -31.82
CA TYR A 9 13.91 -10.09 -30.53
C TYR A 9 14.82 -10.97 -29.65
N PRO A 10 15.99 -11.40 -30.14
CA PRO A 10 16.85 -12.35 -29.41
C PRO A 10 17.45 -11.74 -28.13
N ALA A 11 17.57 -10.41 -28.08
CA ALA A 11 18.12 -9.67 -26.92
C ALA A 11 17.14 -9.54 -25.74
N LEU A 12 15.84 -9.75 -25.97
CA LEU A 12 14.83 -9.68 -24.90
C LEU A 12 14.88 -10.96 -24.05
N TYR A 13 14.76 -10.77 -22.74
CA TYR A 13 14.84 -11.85 -21.75
C TYR A 13 13.43 -12.33 -21.35
N GLY A 14 13.27 -13.64 -21.20
CA GLY A 14 11.98 -14.23 -20.80
C GLY A 14 10.94 -14.31 -21.92
N SER A 15 9.86 -15.03 -21.65
CA SER A 15 8.73 -15.16 -22.58
C SER A 15 8.00 -13.83 -22.75
N ASP A 16 7.80 -13.10 -21.66
CA ASP A 16 6.82 -12.01 -21.60
C ASP A 16 7.30 -10.79 -22.41
N ASP A 17 8.58 -10.40 -22.29
CA ASP A 17 9.16 -9.34 -23.11
C ASP A 17 9.10 -9.67 -24.61
N ARG A 18 9.37 -10.93 -24.98
CA ARG A 18 9.37 -11.38 -26.38
C ARG A 18 7.96 -11.41 -26.94
N ILE A 19 6.98 -11.90 -26.17
CA ILE A 19 5.58 -11.90 -26.57
C ILE A 19 5.08 -10.46 -26.70
N GLN A 20 5.40 -9.57 -25.76
CA GLN A 20 5.04 -8.15 -25.85
C GLN A 20 5.57 -7.52 -27.15
N ALA A 21 6.84 -7.78 -27.50
CA ALA A 21 7.44 -7.26 -28.71
C ALA A 21 6.73 -7.81 -29.97
N CYS A 22 6.34 -9.08 -29.96
CA CYS A 22 5.53 -9.67 -31.02
C CYS A 22 4.13 -9.08 -31.14
N MET A 23 3.48 -8.76 -30.03
CA MET A 23 2.18 -8.09 -30.04
C MET A 23 2.30 -6.67 -30.60
N ALA A 24 3.43 -5.99 -30.36
CA ALA A 24 3.71 -4.68 -30.93
C ALA A 24 3.86 -4.72 -32.46
N GLU A 25 4.45 -5.78 -33.05
CA GLU A 25 4.49 -5.96 -34.51
C GLU A 25 3.09 -6.12 -35.13
N LEU A 26 2.15 -6.70 -34.38
CA LEU A 26 0.75 -6.82 -34.79
C LEU A 26 -0.05 -5.53 -34.60
N GLY A 27 0.55 -4.49 -33.99
CA GLY A 27 -0.14 -3.25 -33.63
C GLY A 27 -1.17 -3.42 -32.50
N VAL A 28 -1.09 -4.50 -31.73
CA VAL A 28 -2.02 -4.77 -30.62
C VAL A 28 -1.43 -4.19 -29.33
N PRO A 29 -2.08 -3.19 -28.70
CA PRO A 29 -1.58 -2.57 -27.49
C PRO A 29 -1.77 -3.48 -26.26
N LEU A 30 -0.95 -3.26 -25.24
CA LEU A 30 -1.12 -3.89 -23.93
C LEU A 30 -2.23 -3.19 -23.14
N THR A 31 -3.27 -3.92 -22.78
CA THR A 31 -4.25 -3.50 -21.77
C THR A 31 -3.66 -3.75 -20.38
N ARG A 32 -3.62 -2.72 -19.53
CA ARG A 32 -3.05 -2.81 -18.19
C ARG A 32 -4.14 -2.98 -17.14
N GLU A 33 -4.11 -4.10 -16.44
CA GLU A 33 -4.99 -4.37 -15.31
C GLU A 33 -4.22 -4.19 -13.99
N LEU A 34 -4.52 -3.13 -13.25
CA LEU A 34 -3.73 -2.69 -12.09
C LEU A 34 -3.75 -3.66 -10.89
N GLY A 35 -4.73 -4.58 -10.86
CA GLY A 35 -4.86 -5.59 -9.81
C GLY A 35 -3.94 -6.81 -9.98
N PHE A 36 -3.31 -6.99 -11.14
CA PHE A 36 -2.37 -8.07 -11.38
C PHE A 36 -0.96 -7.63 -11.01
N HIS A 37 -0.37 -8.28 -9.99
CA HIS A 37 1.01 -8.03 -9.57
C HIS A 37 1.91 -9.13 -10.09
N GLN A 38 2.16 -9.10 -11.39
CA GLN A 38 3.21 -9.88 -12.07
C GLN A 38 4.52 -9.07 -12.12
N TYR A 39 4.79 -8.28 -11.09
CA TYR A 39 5.96 -7.42 -11.07
C TYR A 39 7.20 -8.25 -10.73
N ASP A 40 8.13 -8.36 -11.68
CA ASP A 40 9.46 -8.95 -11.45
C ASP A 40 10.31 -8.00 -10.61
N VAL A 41 9.97 -7.91 -9.33
CA VAL A 41 10.65 -7.10 -8.32
C VAL A 41 11.19 -7.99 -7.22
N VAL A 42 12.25 -7.53 -6.58
CA VAL A 42 12.90 -8.24 -5.46
C VAL A 42 13.08 -7.31 -4.26
N GLY A 43 13.26 -7.89 -3.09
CA GLY A 43 13.46 -7.14 -1.84
C GLY A 43 12.16 -6.75 -1.14
N ASP A 44 12.08 -5.54 -0.61
CA ASP A 44 10.96 -5.08 0.23
C ASP A 44 9.84 -4.45 -0.62
N ILE A 45 8.70 -5.14 -0.72
CA ILE A 45 7.55 -4.69 -1.51
C ILE A 45 6.57 -3.79 -0.72
N LEU A 46 6.96 -3.28 0.45
CA LEU A 46 6.13 -2.36 1.25
C LEU A 46 5.61 -1.17 0.45
N GLY A 47 6.46 -0.52 -0.34
CA GLY A 47 6.03 0.62 -1.13
C GLY A 47 5.07 0.25 -2.26
N LEU A 48 5.20 -0.95 -2.83
CA LEU A 48 4.34 -1.46 -3.90
C LEU A 48 2.94 -1.82 -3.38
N LEU A 49 2.87 -2.68 -2.37
CA LEU A 49 1.59 -3.12 -1.80
C LEU A 49 0.95 -2.05 -0.91
N GLY A 50 1.75 -1.25 -0.21
CA GLY A 50 1.26 -0.18 0.67
C GLY A 50 0.68 1.03 -0.08
N ALA A 51 0.96 1.15 -1.38
CA ALA A 51 0.38 2.13 -2.28
C ALA A 51 -0.43 1.47 -3.40
N HIS A 52 -0.99 0.28 -3.15
CA HIS A 52 -1.83 -0.42 -4.11
C HIS A 52 -2.98 0.49 -4.57
N PRO A 53 -3.22 0.62 -5.89
CA PRO A 53 -4.23 1.52 -6.43
C PRO A 53 -5.65 1.06 -6.07
N VAL A 54 -6.63 1.90 -6.43
CA VAL A 54 -8.06 1.65 -6.22
C VAL A 54 -8.56 0.61 -7.23
N THR A 55 -8.20 -0.64 -6.99
CA THR A 55 -8.60 -1.82 -7.75
C THR A 55 -8.53 -3.02 -6.82
N PRO A 56 -9.32 -4.09 -7.04
CA PRO A 56 -9.12 -5.33 -6.31
C PRO A 56 -7.72 -5.91 -6.56
N LEU A 57 -7.11 -6.47 -5.53
CA LEU A 57 -5.89 -7.26 -5.69
C LEU A 57 -6.25 -8.63 -6.28
N VAL A 58 -5.75 -8.93 -7.48
CA VAL A 58 -6.13 -10.14 -8.22
C VAL A 58 -5.06 -11.24 -8.10
N SER A 59 -3.79 -10.87 -8.25
CA SER A 59 -2.69 -11.83 -8.18
C SER A 59 -1.45 -11.23 -7.54
N LEU A 60 -0.68 -12.09 -6.86
CA LEU A 60 0.67 -11.81 -6.38
C LEU A 60 1.59 -12.92 -6.89
N HIS A 61 2.64 -12.56 -7.61
CA HIS A 61 3.62 -13.49 -8.15
C HIS A 61 5.00 -13.30 -7.48
N HIS A 62 5.89 -14.29 -7.61
CA HIS A 62 7.28 -14.23 -7.15
C HIS A 62 7.51 -13.96 -5.64
N LEU A 63 6.61 -14.49 -4.81
CA LEU A 63 6.72 -14.34 -3.35
C LEU A 63 7.98 -14.99 -2.75
N ASP A 64 8.63 -15.89 -3.49
CA ASP A 64 9.86 -16.60 -3.16
C ASP A 64 11.13 -15.73 -3.25
N VAL A 65 11.10 -14.63 -4.01
CA VAL A 65 12.26 -13.74 -4.20
C VAL A 65 12.11 -12.36 -3.52
N VAL A 66 10.94 -12.09 -2.94
CA VAL A 66 10.69 -10.89 -2.11
C VAL A 66 10.88 -11.20 -0.62
N ASN A 67 11.08 -10.14 0.15
CA ASN A 67 11.02 -10.20 1.61
C ASN A 67 9.61 -10.62 2.05
N PRO A 68 9.46 -11.29 3.22
CA PRO A 68 8.15 -11.61 3.74
C PRO A 68 7.25 -10.38 3.85
N ILE A 69 6.01 -10.49 3.34
CA ILE A 69 4.99 -9.44 3.40
C ILE A 69 4.83 -8.96 4.86
N TYR A 70 4.78 -9.89 5.81
CA TYR A 70 4.81 -9.61 7.25
C TYR A 70 6.18 -9.94 7.83
N PRO A 71 6.89 -8.97 8.44
CA PRO A 71 8.19 -9.23 9.04
C PRO A 71 8.15 -10.36 10.06
N GLY A 72 9.11 -11.28 9.99
CA GLY A 72 9.21 -12.42 10.91
C GLY A 72 8.24 -13.58 10.64
N MET A 73 7.35 -13.48 9.65
CA MET A 73 6.49 -14.58 9.23
C MET A 73 7.08 -15.35 8.04
N LYS A 74 6.92 -16.68 8.02
CA LYS A 74 7.22 -17.48 6.82
C LYS A 74 6.19 -17.20 5.73
N ARG A 75 6.58 -17.29 4.46
CA ARG A 75 5.77 -16.92 3.29
C ARG A 75 4.36 -17.53 3.27
N ALA A 76 4.24 -18.85 3.44
CA ALA A 76 2.93 -19.51 3.46
C ALA A 76 2.04 -19.02 4.61
N LYS A 77 2.63 -18.80 5.80
CA LYS A 77 1.91 -18.24 6.96
C LYS A 77 1.51 -16.78 6.71
N ALA A 78 2.37 -15.99 6.08
CA ALA A 78 2.09 -14.61 5.71
C ALA A 78 0.92 -14.51 4.71
N LEU A 79 0.83 -15.44 3.77
CA LEU A 79 -0.30 -15.54 2.85
C LEU A 79 -1.59 -15.94 3.57
N ALA A 80 -1.56 -16.96 4.42
CA ALA A 80 -2.72 -17.34 5.22
C ALA A 80 -3.20 -16.16 6.09
N HIS A 81 -2.28 -15.43 6.72
CA HIS A 81 -2.56 -14.24 7.51
C HIS A 81 -3.20 -13.12 6.66
N MET A 82 -2.69 -12.86 5.46
CA MET A 82 -3.29 -11.91 4.52
C MET A 82 -4.73 -12.30 4.14
N LEU A 83 -4.99 -13.59 3.94
CA LEU A 83 -6.32 -14.09 3.59
C LEU A 83 -7.34 -13.88 4.73
N GLU A 84 -6.92 -13.75 5.99
CA GLU A 84 -7.83 -13.36 7.08
C GLU A 84 -8.47 -11.99 6.82
N ALA A 85 -7.73 -11.02 6.28
CA ALA A 85 -8.30 -9.73 5.90
C ALA A 85 -9.12 -9.81 4.61
N ALA A 86 -8.70 -10.65 3.67
CA ALA A 86 -9.41 -10.88 2.41
C ALA A 86 -10.80 -11.50 2.65
N ASN A 87 -10.92 -12.39 3.63
CA ASN A 87 -12.20 -13.00 4.01
C ASN A 87 -13.19 -11.99 4.59
N GLU A 88 -12.70 -10.90 5.18
CA GLU A 88 -13.56 -9.85 5.74
C GLU A 88 -13.92 -8.78 4.69
N ASP A 89 -12.95 -8.38 3.84
CA ASP A 89 -13.18 -7.48 2.71
C ASP A 89 -12.09 -7.66 1.63
N SER A 90 -12.38 -8.53 0.67
CA SER A 90 -11.49 -8.85 -0.45
C SER A 90 -11.37 -7.71 -1.46
N ALA A 91 -12.44 -6.96 -1.69
CA ALA A 91 -12.46 -5.84 -2.64
C ALA A 91 -11.53 -4.70 -2.19
N SER A 92 -11.37 -4.50 -0.88
CA SER A 92 -10.47 -3.48 -0.31
C SER A 92 -9.06 -3.98 -0.03
N LEU A 93 -8.75 -5.27 -0.21
CA LEU A 93 -7.45 -5.83 0.16
C LEU A 93 -6.30 -5.05 -0.49
N MET A 94 -5.31 -4.65 0.32
CA MET A 94 -4.18 -3.77 0.00
C MET A 94 -4.54 -2.33 -0.44
N GLN A 95 -5.79 -2.01 -0.77
CA GLN A 95 -6.17 -0.69 -1.28
C GLN A 95 -5.76 0.42 -0.31
N GLN A 96 -5.13 1.44 -0.87
CA GLN A 96 -4.64 2.57 -0.09
C GLN A 96 -5.76 3.57 0.22
N SER A 97 -5.92 3.91 1.50
CA SER A 97 -6.70 5.05 2.00
C SER A 97 -5.76 6.08 2.61
N ILE A 98 -6.08 7.37 2.45
CA ILE A 98 -5.21 8.47 2.89
C ILE A 98 -5.96 9.39 3.85
N CYS A 99 -5.31 9.69 4.98
CA CYS A 99 -5.79 10.62 5.99
C CYS A 99 -4.65 11.42 6.60
N TYR A 100 -5.04 12.48 7.30
CA TYR A 100 -4.12 13.36 7.98
C TYR A 100 -4.47 13.48 9.45
N ASP A 101 -3.45 13.61 10.29
CA ASP A 101 -3.63 14.15 11.62
C ASP A 101 -3.21 15.62 11.63
N SER A 102 -4.21 16.51 11.59
CA SER A 102 -3.96 17.96 11.58
C SER A 102 -3.35 18.51 12.85
N THR A 103 -3.51 17.82 14.00
CA THR A 103 -2.96 18.30 15.27
C THR A 103 -1.47 17.99 15.37
N ARG A 104 -1.06 16.84 14.83
CA ARG A 104 0.31 16.32 14.91
C ARG A 104 1.11 16.53 13.62
N TYR A 105 0.47 17.04 12.57
CA TYR A 105 1.04 17.22 11.22
C TYR A 105 1.60 15.91 10.67
N TRP A 106 0.76 14.86 10.66
CA TRP A 106 1.11 13.55 10.12
C TRP A 106 0.31 13.23 8.88
N SER A 107 0.98 12.62 7.90
CA SER A 107 0.34 11.94 6.77
C SER A 107 0.22 10.46 7.09
N ILE A 108 -0.95 9.89 6.86
CA ILE A 108 -1.28 8.51 7.22
C ILE A 108 -1.82 7.80 5.99
N THR A 109 -1.20 6.69 5.62
CA THR A 109 -1.69 5.81 4.57
C THR A 109 -2.07 4.47 5.18
N VAL A 110 -3.28 4.00 4.90
CA VAL A 110 -3.79 2.70 5.33
C VAL A 110 -3.89 1.80 4.10
N SER A 111 -3.18 0.68 4.10
CA SER A 111 -3.34 -0.40 3.13
C SER A 111 -4.07 -1.55 3.84
N TRP A 112 -5.34 -1.72 3.50
CA TRP A 112 -6.22 -2.63 4.25
C TRP A 112 -5.72 -4.07 4.18
N GLY A 113 -5.64 -4.72 5.34
CA GLY A 113 -5.17 -6.09 5.42
C GLY A 113 -3.67 -6.23 5.22
N TYR A 114 -2.89 -5.14 5.38
CA TYR A 114 -1.43 -5.18 5.21
C TYR A 114 -0.68 -4.27 6.18
N ALA A 115 -0.71 -2.96 5.94
CA ALA A 115 0.11 -2.02 6.67
C ALA A 115 -0.50 -0.62 6.76
N VAL A 116 -0.28 0.03 7.90
CA VAL A 116 -0.46 1.48 8.08
C VAL A 116 0.92 2.14 8.12
N GLN A 117 1.10 3.20 7.34
CA GLN A 117 2.32 4.01 7.36
C GLN A 117 1.97 5.41 7.87
N ILE A 118 2.67 5.85 8.92
CA ILE A 118 2.54 7.20 9.47
C ILE A 118 3.83 7.95 9.18
N LEU A 119 3.73 9.02 8.41
CA LEU A 119 4.83 9.91 8.05
C LEU A 119 4.72 11.21 8.84
N ARG A 120 5.86 11.72 9.28
CA ARG A 120 5.94 13.09 9.81
C ARG A 120 5.91 14.07 8.65
N GLY A 121 5.08 15.11 8.77
CA GLY A 121 4.88 16.11 7.73
C GLY A 121 3.64 15.81 6.89
N VAL A 122 3.31 16.78 6.04
CA VAL A 122 2.15 16.74 5.16
C VAL A 122 2.63 16.47 3.74
N MET A 123 2.24 15.32 3.19
CA MET A 123 2.47 14.94 1.80
C MET A 123 1.15 14.96 1.04
N SER A 124 1.16 15.37 -0.23
CA SER A 124 -0.06 15.38 -1.03
C SER A 124 -0.54 13.95 -1.33
N PRO A 125 -1.84 13.71 -1.58
CA PRO A 125 -2.33 12.40 -2.02
C PRO A 125 -1.61 11.92 -3.29
N ARG A 126 -1.33 12.83 -4.23
CA ARG A 126 -0.57 12.55 -5.45
C ARG A 126 0.81 11.95 -5.17
N GLU A 127 1.50 12.44 -4.14
CA GLU A 127 2.78 11.88 -3.72
C GLU A 127 2.64 10.56 -2.97
N LEU A 128 1.60 10.40 -2.15
CA LEU A 128 1.38 9.21 -1.35
C LEU A 128 0.90 8.00 -2.16
N GLU A 129 0.17 8.24 -3.25
CA GLU A 129 -0.25 7.22 -4.22
C GLU A 129 0.92 6.67 -5.05
N MET A 130 2.03 7.41 -5.15
CA MET A 130 3.23 6.90 -5.82
C MET A 130 3.97 5.91 -4.90
N PRO A 131 4.16 4.64 -5.33
CA PRO A 131 4.91 3.65 -4.57
C PRO A 131 6.31 4.15 -4.21
N SER A 132 6.66 4.08 -2.92
CA SER A 132 8.03 4.32 -2.48
C SER A 132 8.91 3.18 -2.97
N ARG A 133 10.09 3.47 -3.52
CA ARG A 133 10.96 2.46 -4.14
C ARG A 133 11.74 1.64 -3.11
N THR A 134 11.02 0.87 -2.28
CA THR A 134 11.57 -0.06 -1.29
C THR A 134 12.04 -1.38 -1.90
N PHE A 135 11.67 -1.63 -3.16
CA PHE A 135 11.98 -2.81 -3.96
C PHE A 135 12.95 -2.47 -5.10
N PHE A 136 13.58 -3.50 -5.67
CA PHE A 136 14.44 -3.40 -6.85
C PHE A 136 13.80 -4.09 -8.05
N SER A 137 14.18 -3.71 -9.26
CA SER A 137 13.80 -4.48 -10.45
C SER A 137 14.43 -5.87 -10.44
N TRP A 138 13.95 -6.77 -11.30
CA TRP A 138 14.47 -8.13 -11.47
C TRP A 138 15.99 -8.18 -11.69
N HIS A 139 16.50 -7.24 -12.47
CA HIS A 139 17.93 -7.08 -12.75
C HIS A 139 18.73 -6.51 -11.56
N LYS A 140 18.09 -6.31 -10.40
CA LYS A 140 18.68 -5.80 -9.15
C LYS A 140 19.31 -4.41 -9.33
N ARG A 141 18.81 -3.62 -10.27
CA ARG A 141 19.27 -2.24 -10.53
C ARG A 141 18.30 -1.25 -9.92
N ALA A 142 18.82 -0.15 -9.39
CA ALA A 142 18.03 0.96 -8.86
C ALA A 142 17.63 1.96 -9.97
N ASP A 143 17.29 1.44 -11.15
CA ASP A 143 16.92 2.23 -12.31
C ASP A 143 15.43 2.61 -12.24
N TYR A 144 15.11 3.86 -12.54
CA TYR A 144 13.74 4.38 -12.52
C TYR A 144 12.96 4.04 -13.79
N THR A 145 13.63 3.69 -14.90
CA THR A 145 12.97 3.28 -16.15
C THR A 145 12.68 1.77 -16.22
N ALA A 146 13.09 1.01 -15.20
CA ALA A 146 12.94 -0.44 -15.18
C ALA A 146 11.57 -0.93 -14.68
N TYR A 147 10.60 -0.04 -14.52
CA TYR A 147 9.25 -0.36 -14.03
C TYR A 147 8.19 0.14 -15.01
N ALA A 148 7.08 -0.60 -15.11
CA ALA A 148 5.94 -0.21 -15.94
C ALA A 148 5.10 0.94 -15.35
N PHE A 149 5.48 1.44 -14.17
CA PHE A 149 4.76 2.45 -13.38
C PHE A 149 5.73 3.40 -12.68
N ASN A 150 5.23 4.59 -12.32
CA ASN A 150 6.01 5.61 -11.63
C ASN A 150 6.26 5.23 -10.17
N THR A 151 7.47 5.47 -9.69
CA THR A 151 7.85 5.30 -8.29
C THR A 151 8.40 6.60 -7.74
N ARG A 152 8.34 6.77 -6.41
CA ARG A 152 9.02 7.86 -5.71
C ARG A 152 10.25 7.37 -4.95
N PRO A 153 11.27 8.23 -4.74
CA PRO A 153 12.43 7.86 -3.94
C PRO A 153 12.06 7.45 -2.52
N VAL A 154 12.84 6.54 -1.93
CA VAL A 154 12.76 6.27 -0.49
C VAL A 154 13.36 7.45 0.26
N GLU A 155 12.61 7.96 1.23
CA GLU A 155 13.03 9.06 2.08
C GLU A 155 14.34 8.77 2.81
N ARG A 156 15.38 9.56 2.52
CA ARG A 156 16.71 9.40 3.11
C ARG A 156 16.83 10.10 4.46
N HIS A 157 16.04 11.15 4.67
CA HIS A 157 16.09 11.92 5.91
C HIS A 157 15.50 11.11 7.07
N PRO A 158 16.21 10.96 8.20
CA PRO A 158 15.75 10.20 9.36
C PRO A 158 14.33 10.54 9.83
N CYS A 159 13.94 11.82 9.75
CA CYS A 159 12.63 12.26 10.20
C CYS A 159 11.48 11.92 9.25
N GLN A 160 11.77 11.75 7.95
CA GLN A 160 10.79 11.46 6.90
C GLN A 160 10.55 9.96 6.73
N ARG A 161 11.38 9.11 7.36
CA ARG A 161 11.17 7.66 7.34
C ARG A 161 9.80 7.31 7.96
N PRO A 162 8.96 6.53 7.28
CA PRO A 162 7.64 6.17 7.79
C PRO A 162 7.75 5.27 9.03
N PHE A 163 6.80 5.45 9.95
CA PHE A 163 6.51 4.48 11.00
C PHE A 163 5.50 3.48 10.45
N VAL A 164 5.92 2.22 10.33
CA VAL A 164 5.11 1.16 9.71
C VAL A 164 4.48 0.29 10.79
N PHE A 165 3.19 0.03 10.63
CA PHE A 165 2.41 -0.85 11.49
C PHE A 165 1.82 -1.94 10.62
N TYR A 166 2.19 -3.20 10.82
CA TYR A 166 1.66 -4.31 10.03
C TYR A 166 0.41 -4.89 10.68
N MET A 167 -0.47 -5.44 9.86
CA MET A 167 -1.67 -6.11 10.36
C MET A 167 -1.28 -7.24 11.31
N TYR A 168 -1.82 -7.18 12.53
CA TYR A 168 -1.71 -8.23 13.54
C TYR A 168 -2.89 -9.18 13.49
N LYS A 169 -4.11 -8.66 13.32
CA LYS A 169 -5.36 -9.42 13.31
C LYS A 169 -6.49 -8.58 12.72
N THR A 170 -7.44 -9.24 12.05
CA THR A 170 -8.76 -8.68 11.70
C THR A 170 -9.85 -9.38 12.52
N LYS A 171 -10.92 -8.65 12.80
CA LYS A 171 -12.12 -9.18 13.46
C LYS A 171 -13.34 -8.41 12.98
N THR A 172 -14.42 -9.12 12.71
CA THR A 172 -15.74 -8.50 12.56
C THR A 172 -16.45 -8.41 13.91
N GLU A 173 -17.04 -7.24 14.18
CA GLU A 173 -17.90 -6.95 15.32
C GLU A 173 -19.37 -7.06 14.87
N PRO A 174 -20.09 -8.12 15.29
CA PRO A 174 -21.46 -8.37 14.82
C PRO A 174 -22.45 -7.28 15.21
N GLU A 175 -22.28 -6.69 16.39
CA GLU A 175 -23.19 -5.69 16.94
C GLU A 175 -23.23 -4.39 16.12
N THR A 176 -22.09 -4.00 15.54
CA THR A 176 -21.94 -2.77 14.77
C THR A 176 -21.85 -3.01 13.26
N ASN A 177 -21.80 -4.27 12.84
CA ASN A 177 -21.52 -4.71 11.47
C ASN A 177 -20.25 -4.04 10.89
N GLN A 178 -19.22 -3.91 11.74
CA GLN A 178 -17.94 -3.31 11.37
C GLN A 178 -16.83 -4.35 11.40
N THR A 179 -15.87 -4.21 10.50
CA THR A 179 -14.62 -4.93 10.55
C THR A 179 -13.55 -4.04 11.17
N VAL A 180 -12.83 -4.60 12.14
CA VAL A 180 -11.77 -3.94 12.89
C VAL A 180 -10.45 -4.64 12.57
N GLY A 181 -9.50 -3.88 12.04
CA GLY A 181 -8.11 -4.31 11.86
C GLY A 181 -7.21 -3.75 12.95
N LEU A 182 -6.47 -4.63 13.62
CA LEU A 182 -5.44 -4.26 14.59
C LEU A 182 -4.07 -4.34 13.93
N TYR A 183 -3.31 -3.25 13.96
CA TYR A 183 -1.99 -3.14 13.34
C TYR A 183 -0.94 -2.87 14.42
N TYR A 184 0.10 -3.69 14.47
CA TYR A 184 1.17 -3.59 15.44
C TYR A 184 2.39 -2.88 14.84
N ARG A 185 3.08 -2.07 15.65
CA ARG A 185 4.24 -1.34 15.16
C ARG A 185 5.42 -2.24 14.84
N HIS A 186 5.97 -2.09 13.65
CA HIS A 186 7.27 -2.64 13.31
C HIS A 186 8.39 -1.75 13.85
N ARG A 187 9.03 -2.19 14.93
CA ARG A 187 10.13 -1.45 15.55
C ARG A 187 11.42 -1.67 14.76
N THR A 188 11.82 -0.64 14.00
CA THR A 188 13.14 -0.55 13.37
C THR A 188 14.03 0.41 14.14
N ARG A 189 15.36 0.30 13.97
CA ARG A 189 16.31 1.22 14.60
C ARG A 189 16.03 2.66 14.13
N SER A 190 15.44 3.46 15.01
CA SER A 190 15.16 4.87 14.79
C SER A 190 16.48 5.63 14.70
N ARG A 191 16.70 6.35 13.60
CA ARG A 191 17.80 7.31 13.50
C ARG A 191 17.34 8.60 14.17
N TYR A 192 18.26 9.28 14.86
CA TYR A 192 17.95 10.53 15.55
C TYR A 192 17.32 11.55 14.58
N CYS A 193 16.16 12.06 14.95
CA CYS A 193 15.41 13.04 14.20
C CYS A 193 15.47 14.40 14.91
N ARG A 194 15.90 15.45 14.20
CA ARG A 194 16.04 16.81 14.72
C ARG A 194 14.75 17.63 14.69
N TRP A 195 13.71 17.17 14.00
CA TRP A 195 12.46 17.92 13.88
C TRP A 195 11.75 18.00 15.23
N LYS A 196 11.46 19.23 15.67
CA LYS A 196 10.69 19.53 16.88
C LYS A 196 9.19 19.40 16.60
N MET A 197 8.76 18.19 16.27
CA MET A 197 7.35 17.89 15.98
C MET A 197 6.91 16.60 16.67
N ALA A 198 5.59 16.43 16.79
CA ALA A 198 5.01 15.22 17.36
C ALA A 198 5.54 13.98 16.64
N SER A 199 5.95 12.99 17.43
CA SER A 199 6.55 11.74 16.93
C SER A 199 5.58 10.57 17.11
N PRO A 200 5.32 9.77 16.06
CA PRO A 200 4.59 8.50 16.19
C PRO A 200 5.34 7.43 16.98
N GLU A 201 6.56 7.71 17.46
CA GLU A 201 7.46 6.76 18.11
C GLU A 201 6.98 6.23 19.47
N LYS A 202 5.92 6.77 20.05
CA LYS A 202 5.29 6.19 21.24
C LYS A 202 4.11 5.28 20.91
N LEU A 203 3.61 5.29 19.67
CA LEU A 203 2.51 4.41 19.29
C LEU A 203 2.99 2.96 19.27
N ASP A 204 2.15 2.08 19.80
CA ASP A 204 2.33 0.63 19.77
C ASP A 204 1.35 0.00 18.77
N PHE A 205 0.14 0.54 18.68
CA PHE A 205 -0.93 0.03 17.83
C PHE A 205 -1.63 1.12 17.01
N VAL A 206 -2.14 0.71 15.87
CA VAL A 206 -3.17 1.42 15.11
C VAL A 206 -4.36 0.50 14.96
N VAL A 207 -5.55 0.99 15.29
CA VAL A 207 -6.82 0.31 15.07
C VAL A 207 -7.50 0.97 13.89
N VAL A 208 -7.83 0.20 12.86
CA VAL A 208 -8.58 0.65 11.69
C VAL A 208 -9.98 0.06 11.76
N ILE A 209 -11.00 0.92 11.83
CA ILE A 209 -12.41 0.55 11.84
C ILE A 209 -12.98 0.81 10.46
N LYS A 210 -13.69 -0.17 9.91
CA LYS A 210 -14.29 -0.10 8.57
C LYS A 210 -15.69 -0.70 8.57
N PRO A 211 -16.70 -0.04 7.96
CA PRO A 211 -18.01 -0.65 7.76
C PRO A 211 -17.91 -1.76 6.72
N ARG A 212 -18.68 -2.84 6.90
CA ARG A 212 -18.82 -3.87 5.87
C ARG A 212 -19.61 -3.35 4.68
N ASP A 213 -19.19 -3.75 3.48
CA ASP A 213 -19.81 -3.40 2.22
C ASP A 213 -19.79 -4.61 1.28
N GLU A 214 -20.85 -5.41 1.30
CA GLU A 214 -20.94 -6.66 0.53
C GLU A 214 -20.99 -6.40 -0.98
N ASP A 215 -21.55 -5.26 -1.38
CA ASP A 215 -21.70 -4.87 -2.79
C ASP A 215 -20.48 -4.12 -3.32
N ARG A 216 -19.36 -4.07 -2.59
CA ARG A 216 -18.19 -3.27 -2.98
C ARG A 216 -17.65 -3.65 -4.37
N TRP A 217 -17.70 -4.94 -4.74
CA TRP A 217 -17.32 -5.43 -6.06
C TRP A 217 -18.19 -4.90 -7.20
N LEU A 218 -19.43 -4.48 -6.91
CA LEU A 218 -20.39 -3.97 -7.89
C LEU A 218 -20.31 -2.45 -8.07
N LYS A 219 -19.52 -1.77 -7.23
CA LYS A 219 -19.39 -0.31 -7.23
C LYS A 219 -18.21 0.13 -8.09
N ALA A 220 -18.32 1.34 -8.63
CA ALA A 220 -17.20 1.96 -9.32
C ALA A 220 -16.00 2.10 -8.36
N PRO A 221 -14.77 1.79 -8.80
CA PRO A 221 -13.60 1.89 -7.94
C PRO A 221 -13.39 3.33 -7.46
N ARG A 222 -13.55 3.56 -6.16
CA ARG A 222 -13.22 4.81 -5.47
C ARG A 222 -12.45 4.50 -4.20
N ARG A 223 -11.39 5.28 -3.95
CA ARG A 223 -10.65 5.20 -2.68
C ARG A 223 -11.58 5.51 -1.52
N ASP A 224 -11.51 4.69 -0.47
CA ASP A 224 -12.18 4.98 0.79
C ASP A 224 -11.56 6.20 1.48
N CYS A 225 -12.42 7.04 2.06
CA CYS A 225 -11.97 8.15 2.86
C CYS A 225 -11.54 7.65 4.24
N CYS A 226 -10.30 7.99 4.60
CA CYS A 226 -9.78 7.75 5.94
C CYS A 226 -9.98 8.98 6.83
N ARG A 227 -10.26 8.76 8.12
CA ARG A 227 -10.40 9.80 9.14
C ARG A 227 -9.64 9.39 10.38
N ALA A 228 -8.71 10.25 10.82
CA ALA A 228 -7.95 10.03 12.04
C ALA A 228 -8.70 10.57 13.26
N PHE A 229 -8.87 9.75 14.30
CA PHE A 229 -9.41 10.25 15.56
C PHE A 229 -8.38 11.14 16.27
N PRO A 230 -8.78 12.28 16.84
CA PRO A 230 -7.86 13.26 17.40
C PRO A 230 -7.17 12.78 18.69
N LYS A 231 -7.83 11.91 19.46
CA LYS A 231 -7.31 11.42 20.74
C LYS A 231 -6.57 10.09 20.54
N ILE A 232 -5.31 10.05 20.96
CA ILE A 232 -4.56 8.80 21.19
C ILE A 232 -4.83 8.35 22.62
N LYS A 233 -5.20 7.09 22.81
CA LYS A 233 -5.35 6.49 24.15
C LYS A 233 -4.42 5.28 24.25
N ASN A 234 -3.71 5.14 25.37
CA ASN A 234 -2.83 3.98 25.63
C ASN A 234 -1.92 3.62 24.44
N ASN A 235 -1.20 4.61 23.89
CA ASN A 235 -0.33 4.45 22.72
C ASN A 235 -1.01 3.85 21.48
N THR A 236 -2.34 3.96 21.38
CA THR A 236 -3.16 3.42 20.31
C THR A 236 -3.85 4.54 19.57
N MET A 237 -3.67 4.57 18.25
CA MET A 237 -4.36 5.49 17.34
C MET A 237 -5.52 4.77 16.67
N ILE A 238 -6.67 5.44 16.57
CA ILE A 238 -7.86 4.90 15.88
C ILE A 238 -8.04 5.65 14.57
N LEU A 239 -8.25 4.91 13.50
CA LEU A 239 -8.56 5.39 12.16
C LEU A 239 -9.91 4.80 11.74
N TYR A 240 -10.73 5.60 11.09
CA TYR A 240 -11.93 5.13 10.40
C TYR A 240 -11.68 5.14 8.89
N VAL A 241 -11.99 4.06 8.19
CA VAL A 241 -11.88 3.95 6.73
C VAL A 241 -13.22 3.50 6.19
N GLY A 242 -13.80 4.23 5.24
CA GLY A 242 -15.05 3.82 4.61
C GLY A 242 -15.46 4.79 3.51
N ASN A 243 -16.74 4.75 3.14
CA ASN A 243 -17.26 5.63 2.09
C ASN A 243 -17.00 7.11 2.41
N CYS A 244 -16.61 7.84 1.37
CA CYS A 244 -16.49 9.29 1.41
C CYS A 244 -17.88 9.93 1.54
N LYS A 245 -17.98 10.98 2.35
CA LYS A 245 -19.15 11.85 2.40
C LYS A 245 -19.21 12.72 1.14
N ASP A 246 -20.35 13.33 0.90
CA ASP A 246 -20.52 14.28 -0.19
C ASP A 246 -19.50 15.43 -0.09
N GLY A 247 -18.75 15.63 -1.17
CA GLY A 247 -17.67 16.62 -1.25
C GLY A 247 -16.40 16.28 -0.48
N GLU A 248 -16.32 15.13 0.20
CA GLU A 248 -15.12 14.77 0.98
C GLU A 248 -13.95 14.38 0.08
N ILE A 249 -12.81 15.01 0.37
CA ILE A 249 -11.53 14.78 -0.28
C ILE A 249 -10.44 14.53 0.76
N SER A 250 -9.43 13.74 0.39
CA SER A 250 -8.24 13.51 1.23
C SER A 250 -7.35 14.76 1.22
N GLU A 251 -7.67 15.76 2.03
CA GLU A 251 -6.88 16.98 2.17
C GLU A 251 -6.40 17.21 3.60
N PHE A 252 -5.25 17.87 3.73
CA PHE A 252 -4.80 18.36 5.02
C PHE A 252 -5.58 19.61 5.41
N GLN A 253 -6.42 19.50 6.43
CA GLN A 253 -7.12 20.65 6.98
C GLN A 253 -6.28 21.28 8.10
N SER A 254 -5.64 22.41 7.81
CA SER A 254 -4.99 23.20 8.85
C SER A 254 -6.06 23.69 9.83
N LYS A 255 -5.82 23.56 11.15
CA LYS A 255 -6.64 24.29 12.11
C LYS A 255 -6.40 25.78 11.81
N LYS A 256 -7.41 26.47 11.26
CA LYS A 256 -7.40 27.93 11.30
C LYS A 256 -7.20 28.32 12.76
N LEU A 257 -6.08 28.98 13.05
CA LEU A 257 -5.94 29.77 14.27
C LEU A 257 -7.03 30.84 14.16
N LEU A 258 -8.18 30.58 14.78
CA LEU A 258 -9.14 31.61 15.15
C LEU A 258 -8.62 32.29 16.41
#